data_AF-V5TYU4-F1
#
_entry.id   AF-V5TYU4-F1
#
_cell.length_a   1.000
_cell.length_b   1.000
_cell.length_c   1.000
_cell.angle_alpha   90.00
_cell.angle_beta   90.00
_cell.angle_gamma   90.00
#
_symmetry.space_group_name_H-M   'P 1'
#
loop_
_entity.id
_entity.type
_entity.pdbx_description
1 polymer ?
#
loop_
_entity_poly.entity_id
_entity_poly.type
_entity_poly.pdbx_seq_one_letter_code
_entity_poly.pdbx_strand_id
1 'polypeptide(L)'
;MKPGIYRDIPNEAYHAGDGVSKSQLDLVAINPALLTWQKNAPVDTEKLQALDMGTALHCLLLEPEEFSKRFIVAPQFNRRSNAGKEEEAAFLNKVAGMGMTVMSAEEGRKLQLMRDSAFAHPAARWLLEQEGDCEASHYWIDEETGELCRIRPDKRLAQFPVMADVKKVSDMSRFARHIDEFRYHMQDAMYCEGAKQTTGEPHSFFFIAVSESIDCGRYPVRVFELDAYDKDEGFRLFRRDLNAYHQYRTSDEVGGIETIKRPEWARKKDMYA
;
A
#
# COMPACT_ATOMS: atom_id res chain seq x y z
N MET A 1 -17.06 -11.63 7.81
CA MET A 1 -17.42 -10.21 8.09
C MET A 1 -18.72 -9.84 7.38
N LYS A 2 -19.49 -8.85 7.86
CA LYS A 2 -20.70 -8.35 7.15
C LYS A 2 -20.34 -7.15 6.26
N PRO A 3 -21.12 -6.84 5.22
CA PRO A 3 -20.95 -5.61 4.45
C PRO A 3 -21.09 -4.36 5.32
N GLY A 4 -20.27 -3.34 5.04
CA GLY A 4 -20.25 -2.08 5.76
C GLY A 4 -18.86 -1.45 5.85
N ILE A 5 -18.80 -0.32 6.56
CA ILE A 5 -17.56 0.43 6.84
C ILE A 5 -17.17 0.24 8.30
N TYR A 6 -15.92 -0.14 8.53
CA TYR A 6 -15.37 -0.43 9.85
C TYR A 6 -14.12 0.42 10.10
N ARG A 7 -14.12 1.17 11.21
CA ARG A 7 -13.04 2.11 11.57
C ARG A 7 -11.97 1.50 12.46
N ASP A 8 -12.34 0.50 13.26
CA ASP A 8 -11.50 0.00 14.35
C ASP A 8 -10.95 -1.42 14.09
N ILE A 9 -10.72 -1.79 12.83
CA ILE A 9 -10.10 -3.09 12.50
C ILE A 9 -8.58 -2.93 12.52
N PRO A 10 -7.84 -3.62 13.43
CA PRO A 10 -6.38 -3.58 13.43
C PRO A 10 -5.80 -4.06 12.10
N ASN A 11 -4.62 -3.53 11.72
CA ASN A 11 -4.00 -3.85 10.44
C ASN A 11 -3.79 -5.35 10.21
N GLU A 12 -3.29 -6.06 11.22
CA GLU A 12 -3.12 -7.51 11.18
C GLU A 12 -4.44 -8.26 10.96
N ALA A 13 -5.50 -7.85 11.68
CA ALA A 13 -6.82 -8.45 11.55
C ALA A 13 -7.46 -8.20 10.17
N TYR A 14 -7.18 -7.05 9.55
CA TYR A 14 -7.61 -6.78 8.18
C TYR A 14 -6.89 -7.66 7.17
N HIS A 15 -5.57 -7.80 7.24
CA HIS A 15 -4.85 -8.65 6.31
C HIS A 15 -5.21 -10.13 6.47
N ALA A 16 -5.48 -10.59 7.70
CA ALA A 16 -5.89 -11.96 8.00
C ALA A 16 -7.39 -12.24 7.85
N GLY A 17 -8.23 -11.19 7.71
CA GLY A 17 -9.68 -11.31 7.77
C GLY A 17 -10.31 -12.04 6.58
N ASP A 18 -11.64 -12.15 6.61
CA ASP A 18 -12.41 -12.63 5.46
C ASP A 18 -12.40 -11.63 4.30
N GLY A 19 -12.76 -12.12 3.11
CA GLY A 19 -12.99 -11.31 1.92
C GLY A 19 -11.73 -11.03 1.10
N VAL A 20 -11.91 -10.94 -0.21
CA VAL A 20 -10.83 -10.77 -1.17
C VAL A 20 -10.37 -9.32 -1.23
N SER A 21 -9.06 -9.09 -1.07
CA SER A 21 -8.41 -7.78 -1.22
C SER A 21 -7.73 -7.61 -2.57
N LYS A 22 -7.40 -6.36 -2.91
CA LYS A 22 -6.57 -6.02 -4.08
C LYS A 22 -5.27 -6.83 -4.14
N SER A 23 -4.56 -6.96 -3.02
CA SER A 23 -3.32 -7.73 -2.94
C SER A 23 -3.52 -9.23 -3.23
N GLN A 24 -4.66 -9.80 -2.85
CA GLN A 24 -4.99 -11.19 -3.19
C GLN A 24 -5.31 -11.31 -4.68
N LEU A 25 -6.01 -10.34 -5.26
CA LEU A 25 -6.26 -10.32 -6.71
C LEU A 25 -4.98 -10.12 -7.53
N ASP A 26 -3.98 -9.41 -7.01
CA ASP A 26 -2.65 -9.35 -7.64
C ASP A 26 -1.96 -10.71 -7.70
N LEU A 27 -2.10 -11.54 -6.65
CA LEU A 27 -1.61 -12.91 -6.68
C LEU A 27 -2.38 -13.76 -7.70
N VAL A 28 -3.71 -13.62 -7.73
CA VAL A 28 -4.58 -14.32 -8.69
C VAL A 28 -4.21 -13.99 -10.13
N ALA A 29 -3.85 -12.73 -10.41
CA ALA A 29 -3.42 -12.30 -11.74
C ALA A 29 -2.12 -12.97 -12.21
N ILE A 30 -1.26 -13.41 -11.27
CA ILE A 30 -0.08 -14.22 -11.56
C ILE A 30 -0.52 -15.69 -11.67
N ASN A 31 -1.01 -16.24 -10.57
CA ASN A 31 -1.55 -17.60 -10.48
C ASN A 31 -2.42 -17.74 -9.20
N PRO A 32 -3.69 -18.18 -9.30
CA PRO A 32 -4.57 -18.34 -8.14
C PRO A 32 -4.01 -19.23 -7.03
N ALA A 33 -3.18 -20.23 -7.36
CA ALA A 33 -2.57 -21.12 -6.36
C ALA A 33 -1.61 -20.37 -5.40
N LEU A 34 -1.16 -19.17 -5.78
CA LEU A 34 -0.34 -18.34 -4.90
C LEU A 34 -1.09 -17.86 -3.66
N LEU A 35 -2.43 -17.85 -3.66
CA LEU A 35 -3.22 -17.59 -2.45
C LEU A 35 -2.97 -18.66 -1.38
N THR A 36 -3.00 -19.93 -1.79
CA THR A 36 -2.74 -21.08 -0.92
C THR A 36 -1.28 -21.11 -0.49
N TRP A 37 -0.35 -20.81 -1.41
CA TRP A 37 1.07 -20.67 -1.08
C TRP A 37 1.29 -19.56 -0.04
N GLN A 38 0.77 -18.35 -0.25
CA GLN A 38 0.98 -17.22 0.66
C GLN A 38 0.50 -17.53 2.08
N LYS A 39 -0.62 -18.25 2.21
CA LYS A 39 -1.17 -18.66 3.51
C LYS A 39 -0.32 -19.69 4.24
N ASN A 40 0.31 -20.61 3.50
CA ASN A 40 0.98 -21.79 4.07
C ASN A 40 2.51 -21.66 4.08
N ALA A 41 3.08 -20.74 3.30
CA ALA A 41 4.51 -20.55 3.20
C ALA A 41 5.08 -20.07 4.55
N PRO A 42 6.25 -20.59 4.96
CA PRO A 42 6.91 -20.14 6.19
C PRO A 42 7.33 -18.67 6.05
N VAL A 43 7.21 -17.92 7.15
CA VAL A 43 7.59 -16.51 7.22
C VAL A 43 8.90 -16.38 7.98
N ASP A 44 9.87 -15.70 7.36
CA ASP A 44 11.14 -15.33 8.00
C ASP A 44 10.93 -14.09 8.88
N THR A 45 10.69 -14.33 10.17
CA THR A 45 10.37 -13.27 11.15
C THR A 45 11.53 -12.32 11.39
N GLU A 46 12.78 -12.74 11.17
CA GLU A 46 13.95 -11.88 11.31
C GLU A 46 14.00 -10.80 10.22
N LYS A 47 13.40 -11.07 9.05
CA LYS A 47 13.35 -10.12 7.93
C LYS A 47 12.11 -9.23 7.91
N LEU A 48 11.13 -9.47 8.78
CA LEU A 48 9.95 -8.61 8.91
C LEU A 48 10.23 -7.27 9.59
N GLN A 49 11.32 -7.16 10.34
CA GLN A 49 11.61 -6.00 11.19
C GLN A 49 12.33 -4.85 10.49
N ALA A 50 12.57 -4.94 9.17
CA ALA A 50 13.17 -3.84 8.44
C ALA A 50 12.23 -2.63 8.45
N LEU A 51 12.77 -1.45 8.80
CA LEU A 51 12.04 -0.19 8.75
C LEU A 51 11.53 0.05 7.32
N ASP A 52 10.22 0.10 7.15
CA ASP A 52 9.61 0.62 5.95
C ASP A 52 9.30 2.11 6.11
N MET A 53 10.14 2.95 5.48
CA MET A 53 9.95 4.39 5.39
C MET A 53 8.61 4.78 4.75
N GLY A 54 8.03 3.92 3.91
CA GLY A 54 6.69 4.12 3.35
C GLY A 54 5.63 4.10 4.46
N THR A 55 5.57 3.00 5.22
CA THR A 55 4.67 2.85 6.38
C THR A 55 4.84 3.97 7.41
N ALA A 56 6.07 4.38 7.72
CA ALA A 56 6.31 5.50 8.64
C ALA A 56 5.76 6.83 8.12
N LEU A 57 5.93 7.12 6.83
CA LEU A 57 5.43 8.35 6.20
C LEU A 57 3.91 8.38 6.19
N HIS A 58 3.31 7.22 5.88
CA HIS A 58 1.88 7.01 5.82
C HIS A 58 1.21 7.31 7.16
N CYS A 59 1.69 6.67 8.23
CA CYS A 59 1.25 6.92 9.59
C CYS A 59 1.45 8.39 9.98
N LEU A 60 2.59 9.00 9.66
CA LEU A 60 2.86 10.40 10.00
C LEU A 60 1.93 11.40 9.28
N LEU A 61 1.45 11.07 8.09
CA LEU A 61 0.54 11.92 7.30
C LEU A 61 -0.93 11.74 7.68
N LEU A 62 -1.34 10.53 8.06
CA LEU A 62 -2.76 10.17 8.19
C LEU A 62 -3.21 9.90 9.63
N GLU A 63 -2.31 9.37 10.47
CA GLU A 63 -2.54 9.01 11.87
C GLU A 63 -1.39 9.56 12.75
N PRO A 64 -1.11 10.88 12.75
CA PRO A 64 0.07 11.44 13.42
C PRO A 64 0.10 11.14 14.94
N GLU A 65 -1.05 10.96 15.57
CA GLU A 65 -1.19 10.55 16.97
C GLU A 65 -0.76 9.10 17.23
N GLU A 66 -0.83 8.23 16.22
CA GLU A 66 -0.37 6.84 16.27
C GLU A 66 1.13 6.72 16.03
N PHE A 67 1.74 7.72 15.38
CA PHE A 67 3.17 7.68 15.04
C PHE A 67 4.05 7.44 16.28
N SER A 68 3.78 8.17 17.37
CA SER A 68 4.54 8.03 18.63
C SER A 68 4.30 6.71 19.38
N LYS A 69 3.31 5.91 18.97
CA LYS A 69 3.01 4.58 19.51
C LYS A 69 3.68 3.47 18.69
N ARG A 70 4.02 3.73 17.43
CA ARG A 70 4.58 2.74 16.49
C ARG A 70 6.07 2.97 16.21
N PHE A 71 6.54 4.22 16.26
CA PHE A 71 7.89 4.61 15.86
C PHE A 71 8.63 5.38 16.94
N ILE A 72 9.94 5.13 17.07
CA ILE A 72 10.85 5.89 17.94
C ILE A 72 11.97 6.46 17.08
N VAL A 73 12.14 7.79 17.10
CA VAL A 73 13.31 8.43 16.49
C VAL A 73 14.44 8.46 17.49
N ALA A 74 15.50 7.70 17.21
CA ALA A 74 16.70 7.66 18.02
C ALA A 74 17.44 9.01 17.96
N PRO A 75 18.09 9.44 19.06
CA PRO A 75 18.95 10.61 19.03
C PRO A 75 20.17 10.38 18.13
N GLN A 76 20.87 11.47 17.79
CA GLN A 76 22.10 11.36 17.01
C GLN A 76 23.25 10.85 17.89
N PHE A 77 23.81 9.70 17.52
CA PHE A 77 24.95 9.11 18.22
C PHE A 77 26.27 9.36 17.48
N ASN A 78 27.35 9.61 18.22
CA ASN A 78 28.69 9.65 17.65
C ASN A 78 29.27 8.24 17.52
N ARG A 79 28.97 7.57 16.41
CA ARG A 79 29.44 6.20 16.14
C ARG A 79 30.96 6.05 16.00
N ARG A 80 31.72 7.15 15.96
CA ARG A 80 33.19 7.13 15.88
C ARG A 80 33.86 7.02 17.25
N SER A 81 33.17 7.36 18.34
CA SER A 81 33.70 7.23 19.71
C SER A 81 33.18 5.95 20.38
N ASN A 82 33.93 5.41 21.34
CA ASN A 82 33.46 4.28 22.14
C ASN A 82 32.24 4.68 22.99
N ALA A 83 32.27 5.87 23.59
CA ALA A 83 31.14 6.42 24.35
C ALA A 83 29.85 6.51 23.52
N GLY A 84 29.92 6.97 22.27
CA GLY A 84 28.73 7.09 21.41
C GLY A 84 28.16 5.73 20.97
N LYS A 85 29.01 4.70 20.85
CA LYS A 85 28.56 3.31 20.62
C LYS A 85 27.89 2.72 21.87
N GLU A 86 28.43 3.02 23.05
CA GLU A 86 27.84 2.62 24.33
C GLU A 86 26.48 3.29 24.57
N GLU A 87 26.36 4.59 24.24
CA GLU A 87 25.09 5.33 24.27
C GLU A 87 24.05 4.74 23.30
N GLU A 88 24.45 4.43 22.06
CA GLU A 88 23.58 3.79 21.06
C GLU A 88 23.10 2.42 21.56
N ALA A 89 24.02 1.59 22.07
CA ALA A 89 23.68 0.28 22.64
C ALA A 89 22.75 0.39 23.85
N ALA A 90 23.01 1.33 24.76
CA ALA A 90 22.16 1.58 25.92
C ALA A 90 20.76 2.04 25.51
N PHE A 91 20.66 2.91 24.49
CA PHE A 91 19.38 3.33 23.93
C PHE A 91 18.62 2.15 23.31
N LEU A 92 19.27 1.37 22.44
CA LEU A 92 18.65 0.21 21.80
C LEU A 92 18.18 -0.81 22.83
N ASN A 93 18.96 -1.06 23.90
CA ASN A 93 18.56 -1.92 25.00
C ASN A 93 17.37 -1.35 25.79
N LYS A 94 17.31 -0.03 26.00
CA LYS A 94 16.20 0.62 26.71
C LYS A 94 14.89 0.49 25.95
N VAL A 95 14.93 0.56 24.62
CA VAL A 95 13.74 0.47 23.76
C VAL A 95 13.47 -0.96 23.28
N ALA A 96 14.40 -1.88 23.53
CA ALA A 96 14.21 -3.30 23.25
C ALA A 96 12.98 -3.83 24.02
N GLY A 97 12.09 -4.52 23.32
CA GLY A 97 10.87 -5.06 23.90
C GLY A 97 9.69 -4.08 23.95
N MET A 98 9.84 -2.82 23.54
CA MET A 98 8.70 -1.90 23.38
C MET A 98 7.80 -2.25 22.18
N GLY A 99 8.25 -3.15 21.29
CA GLY A 99 7.51 -3.53 20.08
C GLY A 99 7.41 -2.42 19.03
N MET A 100 8.21 -1.36 19.16
CA MET A 100 8.22 -0.21 18.28
C MET A 100 9.36 -0.28 17.27
N THR A 101 9.16 0.31 16.09
CA THR A 101 10.20 0.44 15.08
C THR A 101 11.12 1.60 15.42
N VAL A 102 12.40 1.31 15.61
CA VAL A 102 13.42 2.34 15.88
C VAL A 102 13.95 2.89 14.56
N MET A 103 13.92 4.20 14.43
CA MET A 103 14.46 4.96 13.30
C MET A 103 15.69 5.74 13.76
N SER A 104 16.68 5.91 12.90
CA SER A 104 17.80 6.82 13.15
C SER A 104 17.35 8.29 13.15
N ALA A 105 18.16 9.16 13.75
CA ALA A 105 17.96 10.61 13.70
C ALA A 105 17.87 11.14 12.25
N GLU A 106 18.64 10.56 11.32
CA GLU A 106 18.64 10.96 9.91
C GLU A 106 17.35 10.55 9.21
N GLU A 107 16.87 9.32 9.43
CA GLU A 107 15.60 8.83 8.91
C GLU A 107 14.43 9.66 9.43
N GLY A 108 14.41 9.95 10.74
CA GLY A 108 13.39 10.82 11.35
C GLY A 108 13.40 12.23 10.75
N ARG A 109 14.58 12.83 10.54
CA ARG A 109 14.72 14.13 9.87
C ARG A 109 14.20 14.09 8.43
N LYS A 110 14.57 13.06 7.67
CA LYS A 110 14.10 12.85 6.29
C LYS A 110 12.58 12.74 6.26
N LEU A 111 12.01 11.95 7.16
CA LEU A 111 10.57 11.73 7.25
C LEU A 111 9.79 13.02 7.52
N GLN A 112 10.27 13.83 8.46
CA GLN A 112 9.67 15.13 8.77
C GLN A 112 9.70 16.07 7.56
N LEU A 113 10.82 16.13 6.84
CA LEU A 113 10.95 16.95 5.63
C LEU A 113 10.01 16.48 4.50
N MET A 114 9.83 15.17 4.34
CA MET A 114 8.88 14.61 3.37
C MET A 114 7.44 14.95 3.74
N ARG A 115 7.08 14.81 5.03
CA ARG A 115 5.76 15.21 5.56
C ARG A 115 5.50 16.69 5.30
N ASP A 116 6.43 17.55 5.67
CA ASP A 116 6.27 19.00 5.51
C ASP A 116 6.23 19.40 4.02
N SER A 117 6.92 18.67 3.15
CA SER A 117 6.80 18.84 1.70
C SER A 117 5.40 18.45 1.17
N ALA A 118 4.76 17.43 1.75
CA ALA A 118 3.39 17.06 1.40
C ALA A 118 2.39 18.13 1.82
N PHE A 119 2.51 18.68 3.03
CA PHE A 119 1.67 19.81 3.49
C PHE A 119 2.00 21.14 2.78
N ALA A 120 3.14 21.26 2.12
CA ALA A 120 3.43 22.43 1.27
C ALA A 120 2.76 22.35 -0.11
N HIS A 121 2.38 21.16 -0.59
CA HIS A 121 1.69 21.00 -1.87
C HIS A 121 0.18 21.30 -1.73
N PRO A 122 -0.41 22.24 -2.49
CA PRO A 122 -1.79 22.70 -2.27
C PRO A 122 -2.85 21.59 -2.26
N ALA A 123 -2.87 20.72 -3.28
CA ALA A 123 -3.87 19.65 -3.37
C ALA A 123 -3.68 18.56 -2.31
N ALA A 124 -2.45 18.10 -2.08
CA ALA A 124 -2.14 17.11 -1.06
C ALA A 124 -2.51 17.63 0.33
N ARG A 125 -2.13 18.87 0.66
CA ARG A 125 -2.54 19.53 1.89
C ARG A 125 -4.05 19.54 2.05
N TRP A 126 -4.78 19.98 1.03
CA TRP A 126 -6.24 20.04 1.08
C TRP A 126 -6.83 18.66 1.39
N LEU A 127 -6.42 17.61 0.68
CA LEU A 127 -6.87 16.22 0.89
C LEU A 127 -6.52 15.72 2.30
N LEU A 128 -5.32 16.00 2.79
CA LEU A 128 -4.83 15.53 4.09
C LEU A 128 -5.48 16.27 5.26
N GLU A 129 -5.81 17.55 5.14
CA GLU A 129 -6.45 18.35 6.19
C GLU A 129 -7.97 18.14 6.28
N GLN A 130 -8.63 17.65 5.23
CA GLN A 130 -10.07 17.40 5.26
C GLN A 130 -10.46 16.37 6.33
N GLU A 131 -11.62 16.56 6.96
CA GLU A 131 -12.22 15.56 7.85
C GLU A 131 -12.59 14.30 7.06
N GLY A 132 -12.36 13.14 7.67
CA GLY A 132 -12.55 11.87 7.02
C GLY A 132 -12.13 10.70 7.90
N ASP A 133 -12.35 9.51 7.38
CA ASP A 133 -11.88 8.27 7.98
C ASP A 133 -10.52 7.90 7.37
N CYS A 134 -9.50 7.71 8.20
CA CYS A 134 -8.22 7.11 7.80
C CYS A 134 -8.24 5.60 8.05
N GLU A 135 -7.64 4.81 7.18
CA GLU A 135 -7.51 3.34 7.34
C GLU A 135 -8.82 2.57 7.56
N ALA A 136 -9.96 3.16 7.19
CA ALA A 136 -11.26 2.52 7.36
C ALA A 136 -11.46 1.41 6.33
N SER A 137 -11.94 0.26 6.80
CA SER A 137 -12.11 -0.93 5.96
C SER A 137 -13.55 -1.00 5.46
N HIS A 138 -13.70 -1.10 4.14
CA HIS A 138 -14.99 -1.26 3.48
C HIS A 138 -15.13 -2.72 3.05
N TYR A 139 -16.27 -3.32 3.37
CA TYR A 139 -16.64 -4.67 2.97
C TYR A 139 -17.94 -4.63 2.18
N TRP A 140 -18.00 -5.37 1.08
CA TRP A 140 -19.22 -5.53 0.29
C TRP A 140 -19.29 -6.92 -0.32
N ILE A 141 -20.50 -7.36 -0.67
CA ILE A 141 -20.69 -8.57 -1.48
C ILE A 141 -20.73 -8.14 -2.93
N ASP A 142 -19.88 -8.71 -3.77
CA ASP A 142 -19.96 -8.53 -5.21
C ASP A 142 -21.21 -9.21 -5.76
N GLU A 143 -22.05 -8.48 -6.50
CA GLU A 143 -23.35 -8.99 -6.96
C GLU A 143 -23.22 -10.12 -8.00
N GLU A 144 -22.17 -10.09 -8.84
CA GLU A 144 -22.00 -11.06 -9.92
C GLU A 144 -21.39 -12.38 -9.42
N THR A 145 -20.38 -12.32 -8.54
CA THR A 145 -19.69 -13.51 -8.04
C THR A 145 -20.19 -14.00 -6.67
N GLY A 146 -20.89 -13.15 -5.92
CA GLY A 146 -21.26 -13.42 -4.52
C GLY A 146 -20.07 -13.39 -3.56
N GLU A 147 -18.88 -13.01 -4.00
CA GLU A 147 -17.69 -12.96 -3.16
C GLU A 147 -17.72 -11.74 -2.23
N LEU A 148 -17.32 -11.96 -0.98
CA LEU A 148 -17.06 -10.85 -0.06
C LEU A 148 -15.76 -10.17 -0.49
N CYS A 149 -15.83 -8.90 -0.85
CA CYS A 149 -14.69 -8.08 -1.21
C CYS A 149 -14.35 -7.09 -0.09
N ARG A 150 -13.10 -6.64 -0.05
CA ARG A 150 -12.66 -5.63 0.91
C ARG A 150 -11.62 -4.67 0.34
N ILE A 151 -11.70 -3.42 0.80
CA ILE A 151 -10.71 -2.38 0.57
C ILE A 151 -10.42 -1.64 1.87
N ARG A 152 -9.29 -0.94 1.90
CA ARG A 152 -8.92 -0.03 2.97
C ARG A 152 -8.24 1.18 2.32
N PRO A 153 -9.02 2.18 1.88
CA PRO A 153 -8.44 3.45 1.45
C PRO A 153 -7.69 4.09 2.62
N ASP A 154 -6.55 4.68 2.30
CA ASP A 154 -5.72 5.39 3.28
C ASP A 154 -6.50 6.53 3.92
N LYS A 155 -7.29 7.25 3.11
CA LYS A 155 -8.22 8.29 3.57
C LYS A 155 -9.47 8.35 2.71
N ARG A 156 -10.63 8.42 3.35
CA ARG A 156 -11.92 8.76 2.73
C ARG A 156 -12.48 10.02 3.38
N LEU A 157 -12.84 11.01 2.58
CA LEU A 157 -13.38 12.27 3.10
C LEU A 157 -14.83 12.10 3.59
N ALA A 158 -15.18 12.79 4.67
CA ALA A 158 -16.51 12.69 5.26
C ALA A 158 -17.55 13.50 4.47
N GLN A 159 -17.15 14.66 3.94
CA GLN A 159 -18.05 15.64 3.30
C GLN A 159 -18.04 15.57 1.78
N PHE A 160 -17.13 14.81 1.18
CA PHE A 160 -16.95 14.70 -0.26
C PHE A 160 -16.79 13.23 -0.65
N PRO A 161 -17.31 12.80 -1.81
CA PRO A 161 -17.11 11.45 -2.32
C PRO A 161 -15.70 11.33 -2.92
N VAL A 162 -14.70 11.41 -2.06
CA VAL A 162 -13.29 11.46 -2.42
C VAL A 162 -12.51 10.54 -1.50
N MET A 163 -11.63 9.75 -2.11
CA MET A 163 -10.62 8.95 -1.44
C MET A 163 -9.23 9.40 -1.89
N ALA A 164 -8.25 9.20 -1.03
CA ALA A 164 -6.86 9.42 -1.33
C ALA A 164 -6.00 8.25 -0.86
N ASP A 165 -4.91 8.01 -1.56
CA ASP A 165 -3.90 7.02 -1.21
C ASP A 165 -2.49 7.62 -1.33
N VAL A 166 -1.68 7.46 -0.27
CA VAL A 166 -0.34 8.01 -0.16
C VAL A 166 0.67 6.98 -0.65
N LYS A 167 1.44 7.36 -1.67
CA LYS A 167 2.51 6.53 -2.23
C LYS A 167 3.87 7.17 -2.00
N LYS A 168 4.72 6.51 -1.21
CA LYS A 168 6.15 6.83 -1.17
C LYS A 168 6.82 6.30 -2.44
N VAL A 169 7.50 7.18 -3.18
CA VAL A 169 8.17 6.83 -4.44
C VAL A 169 9.67 7.05 -4.35
N SER A 170 10.45 6.15 -4.94
CA SER A 170 11.91 6.30 -4.97
C SER A 170 12.35 7.55 -5.73
N ASP A 171 11.69 7.80 -6.85
CA ASP A 171 11.84 8.99 -7.68
C ASP A 171 10.51 9.32 -8.33
N MET A 172 10.19 10.62 -8.43
CA MET A 172 8.91 11.06 -8.98
C MET A 172 8.72 10.66 -10.46
N SER A 173 9.79 10.57 -11.25
CA SER A 173 9.71 10.19 -12.66
C SER A 173 9.28 8.73 -12.86
N ARG A 174 9.39 7.90 -11.81
CA ARG A 174 9.02 6.47 -11.86
C ARG A 174 7.56 6.23 -11.56
N PHE A 175 6.83 7.21 -11.03
CA PHE A 175 5.48 6.96 -10.53
C PHE A 175 4.51 6.48 -11.62
N ALA A 176 4.58 7.04 -12.83
CA ALA A 176 3.76 6.57 -13.95
C ALA A 176 4.01 5.09 -14.28
N ARG A 177 5.26 4.63 -14.17
CA ARG A 177 5.62 3.22 -14.36
C ARG A 177 5.07 2.34 -13.23
N HIS A 178 5.10 2.85 -12.01
CA HIS A 178 4.53 2.18 -10.83
C HIS A 178 3.02 1.99 -10.93
N ILE A 179 2.29 2.88 -11.63
CA ILE A 179 0.85 2.68 -11.90
C ILE A 179 0.59 1.33 -12.58
N ASP A 180 1.42 0.97 -13.56
CA ASP A 180 1.34 -0.31 -14.27
C ASP A 180 1.96 -1.45 -13.46
N GLU A 181 3.22 -1.30 -13.04
CA GLU A 181 4.00 -2.35 -12.34
C GLU A 181 3.31 -2.85 -11.06
N PHE A 182 2.69 -1.95 -10.30
CA PHE A 182 1.94 -2.30 -9.08
C PHE A 182 0.43 -2.28 -9.28
N ARG A 183 -0.04 -2.14 -10.52
CA ARG A 183 -1.46 -2.21 -10.88
C ARG A 183 -2.32 -1.24 -10.06
N TYR A 184 -1.86 -0.01 -9.86
CA TYR A 184 -2.59 1.00 -9.10
C TYR A 184 -3.87 1.45 -9.80
N HIS A 185 -3.96 1.31 -11.13
CA HIS A 185 -5.22 1.51 -11.87
C HIS A 185 -6.29 0.49 -11.48
N MET A 186 -5.92 -0.77 -11.26
CA MET A 186 -6.82 -1.77 -10.69
C MET A 186 -7.17 -1.44 -9.22
N GLN A 187 -6.21 -0.91 -8.43
CA GLN A 187 -6.47 -0.44 -7.06
C GLN A 187 -7.54 0.65 -7.04
N ASP A 188 -7.38 1.71 -7.84
CA ASP A 188 -8.36 2.79 -7.98
C ASP A 188 -9.74 2.22 -8.29
N ALA A 189 -9.87 1.39 -9.34
CA ALA A 189 -11.15 0.83 -9.76
C ALA A 189 -11.83 -0.01 -8.66
N MET A 190 -11.07 -0.92 -8.01
CA MET A 190 -11.61 -1.73 -6.92
C MET A 190 -12.01 -0.87 -5.71
N TYR A 191 -11.25 0.19 -5.42
CA TYR A 191 -11.53 1.06 -4.28
C TYR A 191 -12.74 1.94 -4.53
N CYS A 192 -12.86 2.52 -5.72
CA CYS A 192 -14.03 3.26 -6.16
C CYS A 192 -15.30 2.40 -6.15
N GLU A 193 -15.22 1.15 -6.62
CA GLU A 193 -16.36 0.22 -6.57
C GLU A 193 -16.74 -0.11 -5.13
N GLY A 194 -15.78 -0.49 -4.28
CA GLY A 194 -16.06 -0.79 -2.88
C GLY A 194 -16.63 0.39 -2.11
N ALA A 195 -16.15 1.61 -2.37
CA ALA A 195 -16.71 2.83 -1.79
C ALA A 195 -18.14 3.07 -2.27
N LYS A 196 -18.40 2.97 -3.58
CA LYS A 196 -19.76 3.10 -4.12
C LYS A 196 -20.73 2.10 -3.52
N GLN A 197 -20.33 0.84 -3.37
CA GLN A 197 -21.17 -0.21 -2.80
C GLN A 197 -21.48 -0.02 -1.31
N THR A 198 -20.59 0.64 -0.57
CA THR A 198 -20.74 0.84 0.88
C THR A 198 -21.32 2.20 1.27
N THR A 199 -21.21 3.20 0.39
CA THR A 199 -21.70 4.57 0.62
C THR A 199 -22.93 4.91 -0.21
N GLY A 200 -23.15 4.23 -1.33
CA GLY A 200 -24.23 4.49 -2.28
C GLY A 200 -23.90 5.52 -3.37
N GLU A 201 -22.68 6.09 -3.40
CA GLU A 201 -22.31 7.14 -4.36
C GLU A 201 -20.91 6.93 -4.99
N PRO A 202 -20.70 7.33 -6.26
CA PRO A 202 -19.41 7.19 -6.92
C PRO A 202 -18.37 8.11 -6.30
N HIS A 203 -17.16 7.58 -6.05
CA HIS A 203 -16.05 8.34 -5.47
C HIS A 203 -14.97 8.67 -6.50
N SER A 204 -14.30 9.81 -6.32
CA SER A 204 -13.02 10.11 -6.99
C SER A 204 -11.86 9.57 -6.16
N PHE A 205 -10.77 9.16 -6.81
CA PHE A 205 -9.61 8.58 -6.16
C PHE A 205 -8.34 9.33 -6.59
N PHE A 206 -7.53 9.74 -5.61
CA PHE A 206 -6.31 10.49 -5.85
C PHE A 206 -5.10 9.81 -5.22
N PHE A 207 -4.01 9.71 -5.98
CA PHE A 207 -2.71 9.29 -5.45
C PHE A 207 -1.93 10.52 -5.00
N ILE A 208 -1.50 10.55 -3.75
CA ILE A 208 -0.55 11.52 -3.20
C ILE A 208 0.84 10.86 -3.25
N ALA A 209 1.60 11.14 -4.31
CA ALA A 209 2.96 10.63 -4.47
C ALA A 209 3.96 11.55 -3.74
N VAL A 210 4.74 10.99 -2.83
CA VAL A 210 5.80 11.69 -2.09
C VAL A 210 7.13 11.03 -2.39
N SER A 211 8.04 11.77 -3.02
CA SER A 211 9.34 11.24 -3.42
C SER A 211 10.33 11.24 -2.27
N GLU A 212 11.12 10.17 -2.16
CA GLU A 212 12.21 10.07 -1.20
C GLU A 212 13.55 10.58 -1.73
N SER A 213 13.63 10.90 -3.04
CA SER A 213 14.78 11.56 -3.66
C SER A 213 14.62 13.08 -3.54
N ILE A 214 15.75 13.78 -3.42
CA ILE A 214 15.76 15.24 -3.32
C ILE A 214 15.84 15.83 -4.72
N ASP A 215 15.00 16.83 -4.99
CA ASP A 215 15.12 17.73 -6.13
C ASP A 215 15.18 19.18 -5.63
N CYS A 216 16.22 19.91 -6.02
CA CYS A 216 16.44 21.30 -5.64
C CYS A 216 16.25 21.58 -4.14
N GLY A 217 16.74 20.67 -3.29
CA GLY A 217 16.68 20.79 -1.82
C GLY A 217 15.32 20.48 -1.18
N ARG A 218 14.37 19.91 -1.94
CA ARG A 218 13.03 19.52 -1.45
C ARG A 218 12.75 18.06 -1.80
N TYR A 219 11.76 17.48 -1.12
CA TYR A 219 11.20 16.18 -1.50
C TYR A 219 9.97 16.43 -2.38
N PRO A 220 10.02 16.13 -3.69
CA PRO A 220 8.90 16.39 -4.59
C PRO A 220 7.62 15.68 -4.16
N VAL A 221 6.51 16.40 -4.23
CA VAL A 221 5.17 15.87 -4.00
C VAL A 221 4.31 16.19 -5.22
N ARG A 222 3.51 15.23 -5.66
CA ARG A 222 2.53 15.41 -6.73
C ARG A 222 1.26 14.65 -6.39
N VAL A 223 0.12 15.20 -6.78
CA VAL A 223 -1.19 14.54 -6.68
C VAL A 223 -1.64 14.15 -8.07
N PHE A 224 -2.08 12.90 -8.22
CA PHE A 224 -2.50 12.34 -9.50
C PHE A 224 -3.91 11.76 -9.41
N GLU A 225 -4.66 11.92 -10.48
CA GLU A 225 -5.86 11.16 -10.79
C GLU A 225 -5.57 10.37 -12.07
N LEU A 226 -6.11 9.16 -12.18
CA LEU A 226 -6.06 8.42 -13.43
C LEU A 226 -7.07 8.97 -14.43
N ASP A 227 -6.71 8.92 -15.71
CA ASP A 227 -7.67 9.26 -16.76
C ASP A 227 -8.77 8.19 -16.88
N ALA A 228 -9.81 8.50 -17.66
CA ALA A 228 -10.95 7.60 -17.82
C ALA A 228 -10.55 6.25 -18.44
N TYR A 229 -9.56 6.24 -19.34
CA TYR A 229 -9.14 5.02 -20.02
C TYR A 229 -8.47 4.06 -19.03
N ASP A 230 -7.53 4.54 -18.22
CA ASP A 230 -6.83 3.71 -17.23
C ASP A 230 -7.77 3.26 -16.10
N LYS A 231 -8.78 4.07 -15.74
CA LYS A 231 -9.84 3.66 -14.80
C LYS A 231 -10.69 2.50 -15.36
N ASP A 232 -11.10 2.58 -16.62
CA ASP A 232 -11.87 1.52 -17.27
C ASP A 232 -11.06 0.23 -17.40
N GLU A 233 -9.78 0.33 -17.76
CA GLU A 233 -8.87 -0.82 -17.82
C GLU A 233 -8.64 -1.43 -16.43
N GLY A 234 -8.47 -0.59 -15.40
CA GLY A 234 -8.42 -1.01 -14.01
C GLY A 234 -9.64 -1.81 -13.59
N PHE A 235 -10.84 -1.35 -13.96
CA PHE A 235 -12.10 -2.05 -13.67
C PHE A 235 -12.18 -3.39 -14.41
N ARG A 236 -11.77 -3.43 -15.68
CA ARG A 236 -11.71 -4.66 -16.48
C ARG A 236 -10.80 -5.71 -15.82
N LEU A 237 -9.63 -5.28 -15.33
CA LEU A 237 -8.70 -6.16 -14.61
C LEU A 237 -9.27 -6.63 -13.27
N PHE A 238 -9.90 -5.73 -12.50
CA PHE A 238 -10.59 -6.08 -11.27
C PHE A 238 -11.65 -7.17 -11.50
N ARG A 239 -12.55 -7.00 -12.49
CA ARG A 239 -13.57 -8.01 -12.84
C ARG A 239 -12.94 -9.34 -13.26
N ARG A 240 -11.92 -9.31 -14.12
CA ARG A 240 -11.22 -10.52 -14.58
C ARG A 240 -10.65 -11.30 -13.40
N ASP A 241 -9.94 -10.63 -12.51
CA ASP A 241 -9.24 -11.29 -11.40
C ASP A 241 -10.22 -11.76 -10.33
N LEU A 242 -11.29 -11.01 -10.05
CA LEU A 242 -12.33 -11.43 -9.13
C LEU A 242 -13.08 -12.68 -9.63
N ASN A 243 -13.38 -12.74 -10.93
CA ASN A 243 -13.97 -13.94 -11.54
C ASN A 243 -13.01 -15.14 -11.47
N ALA A 244 -11.72 -14.94 -11.73
CA ALA A 244 -10.71 -16.00 -11.59
C ALA A 244 -10.56 -16.47 -10.13
N TYR A 245 -10.62 -15.54 -9.17
CA TYR A 245 -10.64 -15.84 -7.74
C TYR A 245 -11.85 -16.72 -7.38
N HIS A 246 -13.05 -16.32 -7.82
CA HIS A 246 -14.29 -17.07 -7.59
C HIS A 246 -14.21 -18.48 -8.16
N GLN A 247 -13.81 -18.60 -9.44
CA GLN A 247 -13.63 -19.88 -10.11
C GLN A 247 -12.68 -20.79 -9.32
N TYR A 248 -11.49 -20.28 -8.97
CA TYR A 248 -10.51 -21.04 -8.18
C TYR A 248 -11.10 -21.52 -6.84
N ARG A 249 -11.78 -20.63 -6.10
CA ARG A 249 -12.37 -20.95 -4.79
C ARG A 249 -13.50 -22.00 -4.88
N THR A 250 -14.22 -22.04 -5.99
CA THR A 250 -15.34 -22.99 -6.21
C THR A 250 -14.93 -24.28 -6.92
N SER A 251 -13.72 -24.34 -7.46
CA SER A 251 -13.18 -25.50 -8.17
C SER A 251 -12.41 -26.43 -7.23
N ASP A 252 -12.30 -27.70 -7.61
CA ASP A 252 -11.38 -28.67 -6.99
C ASP A 252 -9.95 -28.58 -7.58
N GLU A 253 -9.68 -27.60 -8.46
CA GLU A 253 -8.37 -27.47 -9.10
C GLU A 253 -7.34 -26.87 -8.15
N VAL A 254 -6.22 -27.59 -7.96
CA VAL A 254 -5.11 -27.11 -7.13
C VAL A 254 -4.33 -26.00 -7.84
N GLY A 255 -4.19 -26.08 -9.17
CA GLY A 255 -3.44 -25.13 -9.98
C GLY A 255 -1.93 -25.13 -9.70
N GLY A 256 -1.27 -23.98 -9.93
CA GLY A 256 0.10 -23.72 -9.48
C GLY A 256 1.24 -24.05 -10.45
N ILE A 257 0.94 -24.54 -11.66
CA ILE A 257 1.95 -24.73 -12.72
C ILE A 257 1.83 -23.58 -13.73
N GLU A 258 2.94 -22.87 -13.94
CA GLU A 258 3.02 -21.76 -14.89
C GLU A 258 3.81 -22.16 -16.14
N THR A 259 3.32 -21.74 -17.31
CA THR A 259 4.07 -21.90 -18.56
C THR A 259 5.05 -20.75 -18.72
N ILE A 260 6.34 -21.01 -18.49
CA ILE A 260 7.39 -20.04 -18.78
C ILE A 260 7.91 -20.21 -20.22
N LYS A 261 8.24 -19.09 -20.86
CA LYS A 261 8.76 -19.04 -22.23
C LYS A 261 10.14 -18.40 -22.24
N ARG A 262 11.04 -18.89 -23.10
CA ARG A 262 12.31 -18.18 -23.39
C ARG A 262 11.99 -16.73 -23.83
N PRO A 263 12.79 -15.73 -23.40
CA PRO A 263 12.59 -14.34 -23.83
C PRO A 263 12.55 -14.21 -25.36
N GLU A 264 11.81 -13.23 -25.86
CA GLU A 264 11.60 -13.04 -27.31
C GLU A 264 12.90 -12.84 -28.09
N TRP A 265 13.91 -12.18 -27.52
CA TRP A 265 15.22 -12.04 -28.15
C TRP A 265 15.91 -13.38 -28.39
N ALA A 266 15.70 -14.39 -27.53
CA ALA A 266 16.30 -15.71 -27.67
C ALA A 266 15.58 -16.51 -28.76
N ARG A 267 14.24 -16.42 -28.80
CA ARG A 267 13.42 -17.06 -29.84
C ARG A 267 13.72 -16.49 -31.23
N LYS A 268 13.93 -15.18 -31.31
CA LYS A 268 14.30 -14.52 -32.57
C LYS A 268 15.64 -15.00 -33.11
N LYS A 269 16.63 -15.34 -32.27
CA LYS A 269 17.92 -15.88 -32.75
C LYS A 269 17.77 -17.20 -33.52
N ASP A 270 16.86 -18.07 -33.09
CA ASP A 270 16.63 -19.36 -33.75
C ASP A 270 15.96 -19.19 -35.14
N MET A 271 15.22 -18.09 -35.36
CA MET A 271 14.60 -17.80 -36.67
C MET A 271 15.60 -17.37 -37.74
N TYR A 272 16.82 -16.99 -37.33
CA TYR A 272 17.90 -16.53 -38.21
C TYR A 272 19.13 -17.46 -38.16
N ALA A 273 18.98 -18.65 -37.57
CA ALA A 273 19.98 -19.72 -37.56
C ALA A 273 19.63 -20.78 -38.62
#